data_AF-A0A378FRK9-F1
#
_entry.id   AF-A0A378FRK9-F1
#
_cell.length_a   1.000
_cell.length_b   1.000
_cell.length_c   1.000
_cell.angle_alpha   90.00
_cell.angle_beta   90.00
_cell.angle_gamma   90.00
#
_symmetry.space_group_name_H-M   'P 1'
#
loop_
_entity.id
_entity.type
_entity.pdbx_description
1 polymer ?
#
loop_
_entity_poly.entity_id
_entity_poly.type
_entity_poly.pdbx_seq_one_letter_code
_entity_poly.pdbx_strand_id
1 'polypeptide(L)'
;MSNLAKVIPLRPSVSVAERQVADIDDGYTRIANELLEAVMAADLTARQLKVVLAVIRKTYGFGKKFDRITNTQISGMTGIHHTHVCKAKNEMIAMNIIVTNGLEIGVNKVISDWNFSISQNGKSLAETANETLAKSANTHKPTQLNTKKLFKRKKEKIPLNPQGGKLTRSGSDGLLQRANG
;
A
#
# COMPACT_ATOMS: atom_id res chain seq x y z
N MET A 1 27.10 35.42 -28.82
CA MET A 1 26.01 34.42 -28.81
C MET A 1 25.42 34.39 -27.42
N SER A 2 24.19 34.85 -27.23
CA SER A 2 23.55 34.99 -25.92
C SER A 2 22.80 33.71 -25.53
N ASN A 3 23.23 33.05 -24.46
CA ASN A 3 22.48 31.94 -23.86
C ASN A 3 21.24 32.49 -23.15
N LEU A 4 20.06 32.20 -23.71
CA LEU A 4 18.77 32.57 -23.11
C LEU A 4 18.24 31.37 -22.32
N ALA A 5 18.59 31.29 -21.03
CA ALA A 5 17.99 30.33 -20.12
C ALA A 5 16.59 30.83 -19.73
N LYS A 6 15.54 30.12 -20.15
CA LYS A 6 14.15 30.45 -19.81
C LYS A 6 13.88 29.95 -18.39
N VAL A 7 14.02 30.84 -17.40
CA VAL A 7 13.69 30.56 -16.00
C VAL A 7 12.17 30.43 -15.87
N ILE A 8 11.68 29.22 -15.64
CA ILE A 8 10.28 28.97 -15.32
C ILE A 8 10.14 29.09 -13.80
N PRO A 9 9.42 30.09 -13.27
CA PRO A 9 9.16 30.15 -11.84
C PRO A 9 8.24 28.98 -11.47
N LEU A 10 8.76 28.03 -10.68
CA LEU A 10 7.96 27.02 -10.00
C LEU A 10 7.08 27.74 -8.98
N ARG A 11 5.87 28.11 -9.38
CA ARG A 11 4.86 28.60 -8.44
C ARG A 11 4.40 27.39 -7.62
N PRO A 12 4.62 27.34 -6.29
CA PRO A 12 4.05 26.27 -5.49
C PRO A 12 2.53 26.36 -5.60
N SER A 13 1.88 25.26 -5.96
CA SER A 13 0.43 25.15 -5.91
C SER A 13 0.02 25.16 -4.44
N VAL A 14 -0.30 26.35 -3.92
CA VAL A 14 -0.91 26.47 -2.59
C VAL A 14 -2.33 25.94 -2.72
N SER A 15 -2.53 24.65 -2.44
CA SER A 15 -3.87 24.12 -2.23
C SER A 15 -4.37 24.72 -0.92
N VAL A 16 -5.18 25.78 -1.03
CA VAL A 16 -5.94 26.31 0.11
C VAL A 16 -6.87 25.18 0.53
N ALA A 17 -6.50 24.45 1.59
CA ALA A 17 -7.39 23.48 2.20
C ALA A 17 -8.52 24.31 2.82
N GLU A 18 -9.66 24.37 2.11
CA GLU A 18 -10.85 25.04 2.62
C GLU A 18 -11.23 24.41 3.97
N ARG A 19 -11.58 25.25 4.94
CA ARG A 19 -11.98 24.82 6.28
C ARG A 19 -13.28 24.02 6.17
N GLN A 20 -13.17 22.69 6.13
CA GLN A 20 -14.33 21.82 6.19
C GLN A 20 -14.76 21.66 7.65
N VAL A 21 -15.98 22.10 7.96
CA VAL A 21 -16.64 21.89 9.26
C VAL A 21 -17.66 20.77 9.08
N ALA A 22 -17.75 19.86 10.03
CA ALA A 22 -18.77 18.81 9.99
C ALA A 22 -20.16 19.43 10.16
N ASP A 23 -21.06 19.15 9.22
CA ASP A 23 -22.47 19.51 9.33
C ASP A 23 -23.20 18.45 10.17
N ILE A 24 -23.89 18.89 11.22
CA ILE A 24 -24.64 18.00 12.11
C ILE A 24 -26.02 17.67 11.50
N ASP A 25 -26.50 18.49 10.55
CA ASP A 25 -27.76 18.29 9.86
C ASP A 25 -27.70 17.12 8.86
N ASP A 26 -26.50 16.74 8.40
CA ASP A 26 -26.24 15.51 7.62
C ASP A 26 -26.36 14.21 8.45
N GLY A 27 -26.69 14.35 9.73
CA GLY A 27 -26.98 13.26 10.65
C GLY A 27 -25.77 12.72 11.39
N TYR A 28 -26.04 11.82 12.34
CA TYR A 28 -25.03 11.26 13.23
C TYR A 28 -25.19 9.75 13.38
N THR A 29 -24.10 9.09 13.76
CA THR A 29 -24.13 7.66 14.07
C THR A 29 -24.51 7.46 15.53
N ARG A 30 -25.71 6.93 15.79
CA ARG A 30 -26.18 6.61 17.14
C ARG A 30 -25.62 5.25 17.58
N ILE A 31 -24.77 5.25 18.58
CA ILE A 31 -24.22 4.04 19.22
C ILE A 31 -24.36 4.14 20.74
N ALA A 32 -24.47 3.02 21.43
CA ALA A 32 -24.46 3.00 22.89
C ALA A 32 -23.10 3.49 23.41
N ASN A 33 -23.10 4.39 24.40
CA ASN A 33 -21.87 4.95 24.97
C ASN A 33 -20.96 3.85 25.50
N GLU A 34 -21.50 2.84 26.19
CA GLU A 34 -20.76 1.67 26.68
C GLU A 34 -20.00 0.93 25.57
N LEU A 35 -20.62 0.81 24.39
CA LEU A 35 -19.98 0.15 23.25
C LEU A 35 -18.88 1.03 22.64
N LEU A 36 -19.09 2.35 22.58
CA LEU A 36 -18.06 3.28 22.12
C LEU A 36 -16.87 3.31 23.09
N GLU A 37 -17.14 3.36 24.40
CA GLU A 37 -16.14 3.31 25.46
C GLU A 37 -15.35 2.00 25.44
N ALA A 38 -16.02 0.86 25.22
CA ALA A 38 -15.35 -0.42 25.06
C ALA A 38 -14.40 -0.44 23.85
N VAL A 39 -14.80 0.14 22.71
CA VAL A 39 -13.92 0.28 21.53
C VAL A 39 -12.73 1.19 21.83
N MET A 40 -12.92 2.27 22.60
CA MET A 40 -11.84 3.19 22.98
C MET A 40 -10.86 2.58 23.99
N ALA A 41 -11.34 1.74 24.91
CA ALA A 41 -10.52 1.09 25.94
C ALA A 41 -9.80 -0.17 25.41
N ALA A 42 -10.28 -0.76 24.31
CA ALA A 42 -9.68 -1.95 23.72
C ALA A 42 -8.27 -1.68 23.16
N ASP A 43 -7.35 -2.63 23.37
CA ASP A 43 -5.98 -2.60 22.83
C ASP A 43 -5.96 -2.98 21.33
N LEU A 44 -6.54 -2.09 20.52
CA LEU A 44 -6.66 -2.22 19.08
C LEU A 44 -5.53 -1.49 18.36
N THR A 45 -4.99 -2.11 17.32
CA THR A 45 -4.10 -1.41 16.39
C THR A 45 -4.88 -0.31 15.65
N ALA A 46 -4.19 0.73 15.20
CA ALA A 46 -4.81 1.83 14.44
C ALA A 46 -5.60 1.36 13.20
N ARG A 47 -5.18 0.24 12.57
CA ARG A 47 -5.90 -0.37 11.45
C ARG A 47 -7.20 -1.02 11.91
N GLN A 48 -7.16 -1.81 12.99
CA GLN A 48 -8.35 -2.44 13.56
C GLN A 48 -9.35 -1.38 14.01
N LEU A 49 -8.90 -0.31 14.70
CA LEU A 49 -9.77 0.80 15.11
C LEU A 49 -10.53 1.42 13.92
N LYS A 50 -9.82 1.73 12.82
CA LYS A 50 -10.46 2.22 11.59
C LYS A 50 -11.48 1.24 11.01
N VAL A 51 -11.19 -0.06 11.05
CA VAL A 51 -12.11 -1.10 10.57
C VAL A 51 -13.36 -1.16 11.46
N VAL A 52 -13.23 -1.11 12.79
CA VAL A 52 -14.39 -1.09 13.72
C VAL A 52 -15.29 0.10 13.42
N LEU A 53 -14.70 1.29 13.29
CA LEU A 53 -15.44 2.52 13.03
C LEU A 53 -16.15 2.47 11.67
N ALA A 54 -15.53 1.88 10.66
CA ALA A 54 -16.17 1.66 9.36
C ALA A 54 -17.38 0.71 9.48
N VAL A 55 -17.25 -0.38 10.25
CA VAL A 55 -18.36 -1.30 10.52
C VAL A 55 -19.48 -0.59 11.27
N ILE A 56 -19.17 0.15 12.35
CA ILE A 56 -20.13 0.96 13.12
C ILE A 56 -20.88 1.94 12.20
N ARG A 57 -20.16 2.65 11.33
CA ARG A 57 -20.77 3.60 10.39
C ARG A 57 -21.71 2.93 9.40
N LYS A 58 -21.41 1.70 8.98
CA LYS A 58 -22.21 0.92 8.03
C LYS A 58 -23.38 0.17 8.68
N THR A 59 -23.31 -0.13 9.97
CA THR A 59 -24.41 -0.75 10.72
C THR A 59 -25.26 0.29 11.44
N TYR A 60 -24.77 0.81 12.57
CA TYR A 60 -25.48 1.75 13.43
C TYR A 60 -25.72 3.09 12.75
N GLY A 61 -24.83 3.52 11.85
CA GLY A 61 -25.03 4.73 11.05
C GLY A 61 -26.17 4.61 10.02
N PHE A 62 -26.77 3.43 9.86
CA PHE A 62 -27.98 3.17 9.07
C PHE A 62 -29.10 2.55 9.93
N GLY A 63 -28.97 2.56 11.26
CA GLY A 63 -29.96 1.98 12.18
C GLY A 63 -30.04 0.44 12.18
N LYS A 64 -29.02 -0.26 11.68
CA LYS A 64 -28.98 -1.73 11.58
C LYS A 64 -27.99 -2.33 12.60
N LYS A 65 -28.23 -3.58 13.01
CA LYS A 65 -27.31 -4.34 13.89
C LYS A 65 -26.19 -5.03 13.08
N PHE A 66 -26.55 -5.57 11.93
CA PHE A 66 -25.67 -6.25 10.98
C PHE A 66 -25.88 -5.61 9.60
N ASP A 67 -24.84 -5.61 8.78
CA ASP A 67 -24.92 -5.20 7.38
C ASP A 67 -23.99 -6.06 6.53
N ARG A 68 -24.31 -6.20 5.24
CA ARG A 68 -23.43 -6.89 4.29
C ARG A 68 -22.34 -5.92 3.82
N ILE A 69 -21.17 -6.02 4.43
CA ILE A 69 -20.04 -5.12 4.17
C ILE A 69 -18.88 -5.92 3.57
N THR A 70 -18.45 -5.55 2.37
CA THR A 70 -17.29 -6.18 1.72
C THR A 70 -15.97 -5.56 2.20
N ASN A 71 -14.89 -6.33 2.12
CA ASN A 71 -13.54 -5.82 2.43
C ASN A 71 -13.16 -4.63 1.52
N THR A 72 -13.66 -4.58 0.28
CA THR A 72 -13.43 -3.47 -0.65
C THR A 72 -14.16 -2.20 -0.24
N GLN A 73 -15.38 -2.30 0.31
CA GLN A 73 -16.10 -1.15 0.87
C GLN A 73 -15.37 -0.58 2.09
N ILE A 74 -14.93 -1.43 3.02
CA ILE A 74 -14.13 -0.99 4.18
C ILE A 74 -12.81 -0.37 3.72
N SER A 75 -12.16 -0.96 2.70
CA SER A 75 -10.95 -0.43 2.10
C SER A 75 -11.15 0.99 1.56
N GLY A 76 -12.23 1.22 0.80
CA GLY A 76 -12.60 2.53 0.27
C GLY A 76 -12.89 3.56 1.38
N MET A 77 -13.57 3.15 2.45
CA MET A 77 -13.90 4.06 3.57
C MET A 77 -12.68 4.43 4.42
N THR A 78 -11.74 3.49 4.62
CA THR A 78 -10.63 3.66 5.56
C THR A 78 -9.31 4.07 4.90
N GLY A 79 -9.22 3.94 3.57
CA GLY A 79 -7.98 4.07 2.80
C GLY A 79 -6.99 2.91 3.03
N ILE A 80 -7.37 1.87 3.76
CA ILE A 80 -6.52 0.71 4.04
C ILE A 80 -6.64 -0.28 2.88
N HIS A 81 -5.53 -0.80 2.36
CA HIS A 81 -5.56 -1.82 1.31
C HIS A 81 -6.37 -3.07 1.74
N HIS A 82 -7.18 -3.62 0.83
CA HIS A 82 -8.14 -4.69 1.10
C HIS A 82 -7.52 -5.94 1.77
N THR A 83 -6.26 -6.28 1.47
CA THR A 83 -5.55 -7.40 2.12
C THR A 83 -5.33 -7.17 3.61
N HIS A 84 -4.98 -5.93 4.00
CA HIS A 84 -4.81 -5.56 5.40
C HIS A 84 -6.15 -5.45 6.13
N VAL A 85 -7.19 -4.99 5.43
CA VAL A 85 -8.57 -5.04 5.94
C VAL A 85 -8.98 -6.48 6.23
N CYS A 86 -8.73 -7.41 5.29
CA CYS A 86 -9.04 -8.82 5.46
C CYS A 86 -8.37 -9.40 6.72
N LYS A 87 -7.07 -9.14 6.88
CA LYS A 87 -6.31 -9.56 8.07
C LYS A 87 -6.90 -8.97 9.36
N ALA A 88 -7.07 -7.65 9.42
CA ALA A 88 -7.58 -6.96 10.60
C ALA A 88 -9.01 -7.44 10.96
N LYS A 89 -9.88 -7.62 9.97
CA LYS A 89 -11.23 -8.15 10.18
C LYS A 89 -11.20 -9.54 10.80
N ASN A 90 -10.36 -10.44 10.29
CA ASN A 90 -10.28 -11.81 10.80
C ASN A 90 -9.71 -11.86 12.22
N GLU A 91 -8.71 -11.03 12.54
CA GLU A 91 -8.20 -10.87 13.91
C GLU A 91 -9.32 -10.37 14.84
N MET A 92 -10.09 -9.37 14.41
CA MET A 92 -11.21 -8.85 15.19
C MET A 92 -12.36 -9.82 15.41
N ILE A 93 -12.61 -10.72 14.44
CA ILE A 93 -13.56 -11.82 14.60
C ILE A 93 -13.01 -12.82 15.63
N ALA A 94 -11.72 -13.15 15.57
CA ALA A 94 -11.08 -14.01 16.56
C ALA A 94 -11.11 -13.41 17.98
N MET A 95 -10.94 -12.09 18.09
CA MET A 95 -11.11 -11.32 19.34
C MET A 95 -12.57 -11.16 19.76
N ASN A 96 -13.53 -11.65 18.97
CA ASN A 96 -14.98 -11.56 19.21
C ASN A 96 -15.53 -10.13 19.37
N ILE A 97 -14.84 -9.16 18.75
CA ILE A 97 -15.27 -7.75 18.69
C ILE A 97 -16.23 -7.55 17.51
N ILE A 98 -15.96 -8.23 16.40
CA ILE A 98 -16.86 -8.31 15.24
C ILE A 98 -17.49 -9.69 15.22
N VAL A 99 -18.81 -9.73 15.06
CA VAL A 99 -19.58 -10.97 14.89
C VAL A 99 -20.12 -11.05 13.47
N THR A 100 -20.15 -12.27 12.93
CA THR A 100 -20.69 -12.57 11.60
C THR A 100 -22.03 -13.26 11.73
N ASN A 101 -23.02 -12.82 10.96
CA ASN A 101 -24.30 -13.50 10.81
C ASN A 101 -24.50 -13.86 9.33
N GLY A 102 -24.13 -15.10 8.97
CA GLY A 102 -24.08 -15.52 7.57
C GLY A 102 -23.08 -14.69 6.77
N LEU A 103 -23.58 -13.88 5.82
CA LEU A 103 -22.78 -12.97 4.98
C LEU A 103 -22.68 -11.55 5.54
N GLU A 104 -23.40 -11.26 6.63
CA GLU A 104 -23.43 -9.95 7.26
C GLU A 104 -22.46 -9.88 8.44
N ILE A 105 -21.99 -8.69 8.75
CA ILE A 105 -21.11 -8.44 9.89
C ILE A 105 -21.66 -7.31 10.76
N GLY A 106 -21.37 -7.38 12.06
CA GLY A 106 -21.78 -6.39 13.05
C GLY A 106 -20.81 -6.33 14.21
N VAL A 107 -20.95 -5.33 15.07
CA VAL A 107 -20.16 -5.21 16.30
C VAL A 107 -20.81 -6.06 17.38
N ASN A 108 -20.01 -6.83 18.11
CA ASN A 108 -20.50 -7.62 19.24
C ASN A 108 -20.86 -6.68 20.40
N LYS A 109 -22.11 -6.74 20.84
CA LYS A 109 -22.61 -5.92 21.96
C LYS A 109 -22.27 -6.51 23.33
N VAL A 110 -21.92 -7.79 23.39
CA VAL A 110 -21.56 -8.47 24.63
C VAL A 110 -20.07 -8.24 24.88
N ILE A 111 -19.75 -7.11 25.51
CA ILE A 111 -18.37 -6.64 25.72
C ILE A 111 -17.55 -7.65 26.55
N SER A 112 -18.20 -8.38 27.47
CA SER A 112 -17.56 -9.43 28.27
C SER A 112 -16.96 -10.56 27.45
N ASP A 113 -17.43 -10.78 26.22
CA ASP A 113 -16.96 -11.87 25.38
C ASP A 113 -15.74 -11.49 24.53
N TRP A 114 -15.26 -10.24 24.62
CA TRP A 114 -14.14 -9.76 23.83
C TRP A 114 -12.83 -10.33 24.37
N ASN A 115 -12.01 -10.89 23.48
CA ASN A 115 -10.76 -11.55 23.82
C ASN A 115 -9.55 -10.78 23.29
N PHE A 116 -8.87 -10.04 24.17
CA PHE A 116 -7.68 -9.25 23.81
C PHE A 116 -6.37 -10.05 23.80
N SER A 117 -6.34 -11.27 24.32
CA SER A 117 -5.11 -12.09 24.37
C SER A 117 -4.61 -12.49 22.97
N ILE A 118 -5.50 -12.58 21.99
CA ILE A 118 -5.19 -13.02 20.62
C ILE A 118 -4.38 -11.98 19.83
N SER A 119 -4.52 -10.69 20.17
CA SER A 119 -3.84 -9.56 19.51
C SER A 119 -2.30 -9.60 19.70
N GLN A 120 -1.82 -10.20 20.78
CA GLN A 120 -0.40 -10.12 21.20
C GLN A 120 0.55 -11.07 20.42
N ASN A 121 0.03 -11.98 19.60
CA ASN A 121 0.84 -12.98 18.90
C ASN A 121 1.74 -12.40 17.80
N GLY A 122 1.63 -11.10 17.48
CA GLY A 122 2.54 -10.42 16.57
C GLY A 122 3.98 -10.32 17.09
N LYS A 123 4.19 -10.33 18.41
CA LYS A 123 5.53 -10.25 19.02
C LYS A 123 6.35 -11.53 18.79
N SER A 124 5.73 -12.72 18.92
CA SER A 124 6.45 -14.00 18.76
C SER A 124 6.87 -14.28 17.32
N LEU A 125 6.12 -13.77 16.32
CA LEU A 125 6.47 -13.95 14.91
C LEU A 125 7.72 -13.14 14.53
N ALA A 126 7.87 -11.92 15.09
CA ALA A 126 9.05 -11.10 14.87
C ALA A 126 10.30 -11.72 15.50
N GLU A 127 10.18 -12.29 16.70
CA GLU A 127 11.27 -13.03 17.37
C GLU A 127 11.66 -14.28 16.55
N THR A 128 10.69 -15.06 16.08
CA THR A 128 10.93 -16.25 15.26
C THR A 128 11.55 -15.91 13.90
N ALA A 129 11.11 -14.82 13.26
CA ALA A 129 11.69 -14.34 12.00
C ALA A 129 13.13 -13.86 12.18
N ASN A 130 13.42 -13.12 13.26
CA ASN A 130 14.76 -12.68 13.61
C ASN A 130 15.70 -13.86 13.91
N GLU A 131 15.22 -14.88 14.63
CA GLU A 131 15.99 -16.11 14.86
C GLU A 131 16.27 -16.87 13.55
N THR A 132 15.30 -16.94 12.65
CA THR A 132 15.47 -17.64 11.36
C THR A 132 16.46 -16.90 10.45
N LEU A 133 16.39 -15.57 10.39
CA LEU A 133 17.35 -14.73 9.67
C LEU A 133 18.75 -14.82 10.29
N ALA A 134 18.86 -14.82 11.62
CA ALA A 134 20.14 -14.98 12.33
C ALA A 134 20.77 -16.36 12.07
N LYS A 135 19.97 -17.44 12.09
CA LYS A 135 20.44 -18.80 11.74
C LYS A 135 20.90 -18.89 10.29
N SER A 136 20.18 -18.25 9.35
CA SER A 136 20.57 -18.18 7.94
C SER A 136 21.89 -17.40 7.72
N ALA A 137 22.06 -16.26 8.38
CA ALA A 137 23.30 -15.46 8.31
C ALA A 137 24.54 -16.23 8.82
N ASN A 138 24.37 -17.08 9.83
CA ASN A 138 25.46 -17.90 10.38
C ASN A 138 25.81 -19.14 9.52
N THR A 139 24.97 -19.48 8.53
CA THR A 139 25.17 -20.65 7.66
C THR A 139 26.07 -20.32 6.46
N HIS A 140 26.19 -19.04 6.09
CA HIS A 140 27.06 -18.60 5.00
C HIS A 140 28.22 -17.76 5.55
N LYS A 141 29.36 -18.40 5.83
CA LYS A 141 30.60 -17.67 6.10
C LYS A 141 30.95 -16.85 4.85
N PRO A 142 31.05 -15.51 4.91
CA PRO A 142 31.61 -14.76 3.80
C PRO A 142 33.10 -15.16 3.70
N THR A 143 33.46 -15.85 2.63
CA THR A 143 34.86 -16.08 2.29
C THR A 143 35.50 -14.71 2.08
N GLN A 144 36.39 -14.31 2.98
CA GLN A 144 37.16 -13.08 2.87
C GLN A 144 38.03 -13.15 1.61
N LEU A 145 37.62 -12.47 0.53
CA LEU A 145 38.46 -12.24 -0.64
C LEU A 145 39.44 -11.11 -0.32
N ASN A 146 40.68 -11.50 -0.05
CA ASN A 146 41.84 -10.64 0.13
C ASN A 146 41.95 -9.58 -0.97
N THR A 147 41.91 -8.31 -0.55
CA THR A 147 42.22 -7.11 -1.34
C THR A 147 43.72 -7.00 -1.61
N LYS A 148 44.24 -7.46 -2.76
CA LYS A 148 45.44 -6.88 -3.43
C LYS A 148 45.56 -7.30 -4.91
N LYS A 149 44.93 -6.59 -5.85
CA LYS A 149 45.42 -6.48 -7.24
C LYS A 149 45.14 -5.11 -7.87
N LEU A 150 46.11 -4.22 -7.64
CA LEU A 150 46.67 -3.18 -8.53
C LEU A 150 45.82 -2.72 -9.74
N PHE A 151 45.32 -1.49 -9.65
CA PHE A 151 44.88 -0.70 -10.80
C PHE A 151 46.04 -0.48 -11.78
N LYS A 152 45.97 -1.10 -12.96
CA LYS A 152 46.69 -0.62 -14.16
C LYS A 152 45.67 -0.01 -15.11
N ARG A 153 45.50 1.31 -15.04
CA ARG A 153 44.86 2.09 -16.11
C ARG A 153 45.74 2.02 -17.36
N LYS A 154 45.23 1.50 -18.47
CA LYS A 154 45.80 1.72 -19.80
C LYS A 154 44.69 2.00 -20.82
N LYS A 155 44.74 3.24 -21.30
CA LYS A 155 44.10 3.92 -22.45
C LYS A 155 43.07 3.18 -23.31
N GLU A 156 41.99 3.92 -23.56
CA GLU A 156 41.00 3.84 -24.63
C GLU A 156 41.47 3.21 -25.95
N LYS A 157 40.55 2.47 -26.59
CA LYS A 157 40.19 2.67 -28.01
C LYS A 157 38.82 2.04 -28.30
N ILE A 158 37.87 2.89 -28.65
CA ILE A 158 36.59 2.58 -29.27
C ILE A 158 36.87 1.84 -30.59
N PRO A 159 36.23 0.69 -30.91
CA PRO A 159 36.37 0.09 -32.23
C PRO A 159 35.65 0.94 -33.27
N LEU A 160 36.44 1.57 -34.14
CA LEU A 160 36.00 2.19 -35.37
C LEU A 160 35.51 1.12 -36.35
N ASN A 161 34.30 1.33 -36.84
CA ASN A 161 33.68 0.65 -37.98
C ASN A 161 34.60 0.77 -39.23
N PRO A 162 34.93 -0.31 -39.95
CA PRO A 162 35.70 -0.22 -41.18
C PRO A 162 34.78 0.11 -42.37
N GLN A 163 34.99 1.26 -43.00
CA GLN A 163 34.46 1.56 -44.34
C GLN A 163 35.54 1.35 -45.41
N GLY A 164 35.10 0.82 -46.56
CA GLY A 164 35.76 0.85 -47.87
C GLY A 164 35.79 -0.54 -48.51
N GLY A 165 35.18 -0.84 -49.66
CA GLY A 165 34.55 -0.04 -50.72
C GLY A 165 35.00 -0.62 -52.08
N LYS A 166 34.07 -1.01 -52.96
CA LYS A 166 34.26 -0.97 -54.43
C LYS A 166 32.94 -1.05 -55.19
N LEU A 167 32.85 -0.17 -56.19
CA LEU A 167 31.73 0.07 -57.10
C LEU A 167 31.49 -1.11 -58.06
N THR A 168 30.24 -1.33 -58.46
CA THR A 168 29.84 -1.36 -59.89
C THR A 168 28.39 -0.95 -60.09
N ARG A 169 28.20 -0.19 -61.19
CA ARG A 169 27.02 0.46 -61.76
C ARG A 169 25.89 -0.51 -62.14
N SER A 170 24.62 -0.09 -62.08
CA SER A 170 23.81 0.29 -63.25
C SER A 170 22.31 0.47 -62.92
N GLY A 171 21.65 1.42 -63.61
CA GLY A 171 20.23 1.45 -63.96
C GLY A 171 19.25 1.92 -62.86
N SER A 172 18.88 3.20 -62.80
CA SER A 172 17.87 3.89 -63.62
C SER A 172 16.41 3.49 -63.31
N ASP A 173 15.64 4.53 -62.95
CA ASP A 173 14.21 4.73 -63.19
C ASP A 173 13.18 4.13 -62.23
N GLY A 174 12.22 4.99 -61.85
CA GLY A 174 10.85 4.53 -61.62
C GLY A 174 10.08 5.13 -60.44
N LEU A 175 9.64 6.38 -60.59
CA LEU A 175 8.27 6.87 -60.31
C LEU A 175 7.49 6.47 -59.03
N LEU A 176 7.10 7.54 -58.32
CA LEU A 176 5.76 7.81 -57.74
C LEU A 176 4.59 6.91 -58.18
N GLN A 177 3.82 6.40 -57.20
CA GLN A 177 2.35 6.52 -57.04
C GLN A 177 1.94 5.77 -55.75
N ARG A 178 1.34 6.38 -54.73
CA ARG A 178 -0.10 6.70 -54.55
C ARG A 178 -1.09 5.55 -54.83
N ALA A 179 -1.80 5.21 -53.75
CA ALA A 179 -3.25 4.93 -53.67
C ALA A 179 -3.78 3.47 -53.67
N ASN A 180 -4.65 3.27 -52.66
CA ASN A 180 -5.89 2.48 -52.60
C ASN A 180 -5.86 0.96 -52.43
N GLY A 181 -6.67 0.51 -51.47
CA GLY A 181 -7.04 -0.87 -51.19
C GLY A 181 -7.34 -1.09 -49.72
#